data_AF-A0A6B2C6J6-F1
#
_entry.id   AF-A0A6B2C6J6-F1
#
_cell.length_a   1.000
_cell.length_b   1.000
_cell.length_c   1.000
_cell.angle_alpha   90.00
_cell.angle_beta   90.00
_cell.angle_gamma   90.00
#
_symmetry.space_group_name_H-M   'P 1'
#
loop_
_entity.id
_entity.type
_entity.pdbx_description
1 polymer ?
#
loop_
_entity_poly.entity_id
_entity_poly.type
_entity_poly.pdbx_seq_one_letter_code
_entity_poly.pdbx_strand_id
1 'polypeptide(L)'
;MVFFYHASIRVDGYLWFHYRSQPSGDVYVAQPNYIFHNYGFTLAFNGFISDPDTGYASILNHTMYKKPSELFSRYGVYVYPPITTKALLREYTRAAQGEGNITIRGRTRMAYPFFTKVVVYNPGSELEAFVISKEKLPSKFTLNVGTKRNGTLNVKLKPILNINVVENAETNYPFNIADSVRVVNYMVVLPHAAGDIAFHGIAERAYVYTIEERGRKKIIEAPVINVL
;
A
#
# COMPACT_ATOMS: atom_id res chain seq x y z
N MET A 1 7.25 -14.63 -19.81
CA MET A 1 7.85 -15.17 -18.56
C MET A 1 7.67 -14.10 -17.48
N VAL A 2 7.36 -14.49 -16.23
CA VAL A 2 7.09 -13.55 -15.14
C VAL A 2 8.02 -13.87 -13.97
N PHE A 3 8.54 -12.84 -13.32
CA PHE A 3 9.45 -12.92 -12.19
C PHE A 3 8.76 -12.47 -10.91
N PHE A 4 9.04 -13.18 -9.81
CA PHE A 4 8.43 -12.95 -8.50
C PHE A 4 9.50 -12.58 -7.50
N TYR A 5 9.23 -11.55 -6.69
CA TYR A 5 10.16 -11.06 -5.69
C TYR A 5 9.47 -10.75 -4.37
N HIS A 6 10.17 -11.02 -3.28
CA HIS A 6 9.87 -10.42 -2.00
C HIS A 6 10.77 -9.19 -1.82
N ALA A 7 10.15 -8.02 -1.67
CA ALA A 7 10.84 -6.75 -1.52
C ALA A 7 10.92 -6.36 -0.04
N SER A 8 12.14 -6.16 0.46
CA SER A 8 12.40 -5.47 1.73
C SER A 8 12.73 -4.02 1.42
N ILE A 9 11.94 -3.10 1.96
CA ILE A 9 11.97 -1.68 1.63
C ILE A 9 12.32 -0.91 2.89
N ARG A 10 13.42 -0.16 2.86
CA ARG A 10 13.80 0.76 3.93
C ARG A 10 13.46 2.18 3.53
N VAL A 11 12.78 2.90 4.41
CA VAL A 11 12.57 4.33 4.26
C VAL A 11 13.86 5.04 4.65
N ASP A 12 14.46 5.81 3.74
CA ASP A 12 15.64 6.64 4.04
C ASP A 12 15.35 8.14 3.96
N GLY A 13 14.28 8.52 3.27
CA GLY A 13 13.68 9.85 3.36
C GLY A 13 12.47 9.87 4.31
N TYR A 14 11.39 10.53 3.89
CA TYR A 14 10.16 10.61 4.67
C TYR A 14 8.98 10.15 3.83
N LEU A 15 8.17 9.20 4.30
CA LEU A 15 6.88 8.90 3.67
C LEU A 15 5.76 9.62 4.42
N TRP A 16 5.04 10.46 3.70
CA TRP A 16 4.02 11.35 4.25
C TRP A 16 2.62 10.84 3.93
N PHE A 17 1.79 10.71 4.97
CA PHE A 17 0.41 10.31 4.84
C PHE A 17 -0.52 11.24 5.62
N HIS A 18 -1.74 11.38 5.10
CA HIS A 18 -2.80 12.13 5.74
C HIS A 18 -3.81 11.14 6.32
N TYR A 19 -3.97 11.18 7.64
CA TYR A 19 -4.93 10.34 8.34
C TYR A 19 -5.96 11.22 9.06
N ARG A 20 -7.21 10.77 9.06
CA ARG A 20 -8.24 11.37 9.90
C ARG A 20 -7.98 10.96 11.34
N SER A 21 -7.86 11.93 12.25
CA SER A 21 -7.78 11.63 13.68
C SER A 21 -9.16 11.26 14.20
N GLN A 22 -9.23 10.37 15.19
CA GLN A 22 -10.46 10.05 15.90
C GLN A 22 -10.35 10.46 17.37
N PRO A 23 -11.43 10.94 18.00
CA PRO A 23 -11.42 11.21 19.43
C PRO A 23 -11.36 9.88 20.21
N SER A 24 -10.39 9.77 21.12
CA SER A 24 -10.20 8.63 22.03
C SER A 24 -9.97 9.13 23.45
N GLY A 25 -11.00 9.03 24.30
CA GLY A 25 -10.98 9.61 25.64
C GLY A 25 -10.73 11.12 25.56
N ASP A 26 -9.66 11.57 26.22
CA ASP A 26 -9.28 12.99 26.32
C ASP A 26 -8.34 13.46 25.18
N VAL A 27 -7.98 12.59 24.22
CA VAL A 27 -7.01 12.90 23.15
C VAL A 27 -7.51 12.52 21.75
N TYR A 28 -6.95 13.17 20.72
CA TYR A 28 -7.13 12.74 19.33
C TYR A 28 -6.01 11.79 18.92
N VAL A 29 -6.38 10.58 18.49
CA VAL A 29 -5.43 9.56 18.04
C VAL A 29 -5.54 9.42 16.52
N ALA A 30 -4.41 9.44 15.82
CA ALA A 30 -4.36 8.89 14.48
C ALA A 30 -4.12 7.39 14.63
N GLN A 31 -4.91 6.58 13.94
CA GLN A 31 -4.63 5.16 13.78
C GLN A 31 -4.00 5.00 12.39
N PRO A 32 -2.68 5.16 12.25
CA PRO A 32 -2.03 4.98 10.96
C PRO A 32 -2.23 3.54 10.51
N ASN A 33 -2.63 3.37 9.25
CA ASN A 33 -2.75 2.04 8.68
C ASN A 33 -1.33 1.49 8.46
N TYR A 34 -1.09 0.24 8.88
CA TYR A 34 0.18 -0.42 8.64
C TYR A 34 0.29 -0.93 7.19
N ILE A 35 -0.81 -0.93 6.43
CA ILE A 35 -0.90 -1.28 5.01
C ILE A 35 -1.02 -0.01 4.16
N PHE A 36 -0.25 0.06 3.07
CA PHE A 36 -0.30 1.16 2.11
C PHE A 36 -0.98 0.77 0.81
N HIS A 37 -1.66 1.72 0.19
CA HIS A 37 -2.18 1.52 -1.16
C HIS A 37 -1.04 1.28 -2.15
N ASN A 38 -1.19 0.27 -3.02
CA ASN A 38 -0.13 -0.17 -3.92
C ASN A 38 0.11 0.72 -5.15
N TYR A 39 -0.85 1.57 -5.55
CA TYR A 39 -0.73 2.47 -6.71
C TYR A 39 0.59 3.26 -6.76
N GLY A 40 0.90 4.03 -5.70
CA GLY A 40 2.10 4.87 -5.67
C GLY A 40 3.40 4.06 -5.72
N PHE A 41 3.40 2.88 -5.10
CA PHE A 41 4.54 1.96 -5.14
C PHE A 41 4.67 1.30 -6.51
N THR A 42 3.55 0.91 -7.13
CA THR A 42 3.53 0.35 -8.49
C THR A 42 4.11 1.35 -9.48
N LEU A 43 3.70 2.62 -9.44
CA LEU A 43 4.30 3.67 -10.26
C LEU A 43 5.80 3.80 -10.02
N ALA A 44 6.22 3.89 -8.76
CA ALA A 44 7.62 4.13 -8.42
C ALA A 44 8.54 2.96 -8.80
N PHE A 45 8.08 1.72 -8.68
CA PHE A 45 8.80 0.54 -9.15
C PHE A 45 8.94 0.50 -10.67
N ASN A 46 7.99 1.11 -11.41
CA ASN A 46 8.09 1.33 -12.84
C ASN A 46 8.88 2.61 -13.20
N GLY A 47 9.50 3.29 -12.22
CA GLY A 47 10.34 4.47 -12.45
C GLY A 47 9.58 5.81 -12.48
N PHE A 48 8.30 5.82 -12.10
CA PHE A 48 7.45 6.99 -12.18
C PHE A 48 7.05 7.54 -10.80
N ILE A 49 7.13 8.85 -10.65
CA ILE A 49 6.70 9.56 -9.43
C ILE A 49 5.20 9.88 -9.50
N SER A 50 4.69 10.10 -10.71
CA SER A 50 3.27 10.24 -11.06
C SER A 50 2.99 9.47 -12.34
N ASP A 51 1.72 9.14 -12.58
CA ASP A 51 1.30 8.56 -13.85
C ASP A 51 1.73 9.47 -15.02
N PRO A 52 2.47 8.96 -16.02
CA PRO A 52 3.02 9.79 -17.09
C PRO A 52 1.96 10.27 -18.10
N ASP A 53 0.81 9.62 -18.17
CA ASP A 53 -0.25 10.02 -19.11
C ASP A 53 -1.21 11.03 -18.51
N THR A 54 -1.43 10.96 -17.20
CA THR A 54 -2.43 11.78 -16.51
C THR A 54 -1.81 12.83 -15.59
N GLY A 55 -0.53 12.68 -15.24
CA GLY A 55 0.19 13.56 -14.34
C GLY A 55 -0.29 13.48 -12.89
N TYR A 56 0.11 14.45 -12.08
CA TYR A 56 -0.30 14.55 -10.67
C TYR A 56 -1.61 15.35 -10.47
N ALA A 57 -1.88 16.31 -11.37
CA ALA A 57 -3.09 17.11 -11.40
C ALA A 57 -3.47 17.30 -12.87
N SER A 58 -4.67 16.88 -13.26
CA SER A 58 -5.17 17.23 -14.60
C SER A 58 -5.41 18.73 -14.70
N ILE A 59 -5.54 19.23 -15.93
CA ILE A 59 -5.85 20.64 -16.27
C ILE A 59 -7.10 21.17 -15.52
N LEU A 60 -7.95 20.28 -15.00
CA LEU A 60 -9.18 20.59 -14.27
C LEU A 60 -9.10 20.29 -12.76
N ASN A 61 -7.91 20.14 -12.16
CA ASN A 61 -7.72 19.73 -10.75
C ASN A 61 -8.33 18.36 -10.38
N HIS A 62 -8.73 17.54 -11.35
CA HIS A 62 -9.15 16.16 -11.10
C HIS A 62 -7.93 15.22 -11.14
N THR A 63 -7.70 14.48 -10.07
CA THR A 63 -6.74 13.37 -10.07
C THR A 63 -7.40 12.15 -10.69
N MET A 64 -6.88 11.70 -11.83
CA MET A 64 -7.32 10.45 -12.46
C MET A 64 -6.37 9.34 -12.02
N TYR A 65 -6.93 8.26 -11.48
CA TYR A 65 -6.18 7.09 -11.07
C TYR A 65 -6.44 5.94 -12.03
N LYS A 66 -5.36 5.31 -12.49
CA LYS A 66 -5.44 4.02 -13.18
C LYS A 66 -5.42 2.89 -12.17
N LYS A 67 -5.99 1.75 -12.53
CA LYS A 67 -5.82 0.53 -11.73
C LYS A 67 -4.35 0.09 -11.76
N PRO A 68 -3.78 -0.38 -10.64
CA PRO A 68 -2.42 -0.91 -10.63
C PRO A 68 -2.20 -2.06 -11.62
N SER A 69 -3.23 -2.87 -11.92
CA SER A 69 -3.18 -3.90 -12.97
C SER A 69 -3.03 -3.33 -14.40
N GLU A 70 -3.60 -2.15 -14.69
CA GLU A 70 -3.39 -1.44 -15.96
C GLU A 70 -1.94 -0.92 -16.06
N LEU A 71 -1.40 -0.39 -14.97
CA LEU A 71 0.00 0.02 -14.90
C LEU A 71 0.94 -1.17 -15.12
N PHE A 72 0.64 -2.33 -14.53
CA PHE A 72 1.39 -3.56 -14.76
C PHE A 72 1.34 -4.02 -16.21
N SER A 73 0.16 -3.97 -16.82
CA SER A 73 -0.02 -4.34 -18.23
C SER A 73 0.90 -3.52 -19.13
N ARG A 74 1.01 -2.22 -18.84
CA ARG A 74 1.74 -1.26 -19.65
C ARG A 74 3.24 -1.19 -19.36
N TYR A 75 3.64 -1.18 -18.10
CA TYR A 75 5.03 -0.90 -17.70
C TYR A 75 5.75 -2.14 -17.13
N GLY A 76 5.00 -3.18 -16.78
CA GLY A 76 5.55 -4.50 -16.51
C GLY A 76 5.86 -4.82 -15.05
N VAL A 77 5.73 -3.89 -14.11
CA VAL A 77 5.88 -4.17 -12.66
C VAL A 77 4.58 -3.93 -11.91
N TYR A 78 4.17 -4.90 -11.09
CA TYR A 78 3.05 -4.83 -10.15
C TYR A 78 3.58 -5.01 -8.74
N VAL A 79 3.12 -4.16 -7.81
CA VAL A 79 3.48 -4.25 -6.40
C VAL A 79 2.18 -4.54 -5.64
N TYR A 80 2.18 -5.54 -4.77
CA TYR A 80 1.09 -5.73 -3.81
C TYR A 80 1.15 -4.66 -2.72
N PRO A 81 0.03 -4.34 -2.06
CA PRO A 81 -0.02 -3.37 -0.97
C PRO A 81 1.11 -3.59 0.05
N PRO A 82 2.05 -2.63 0.20
CA PRO A 82 3.15 -2.80 1.12
C PRO A 82 2.67 -2.79 2.58
N ILE A 83 3.31 -3.62 3.40
CA ILE A 83 3.03 -3.75 4.83
C ILE A 83 4.20 -3.17 5.63
N THR A 84 3.91 -2.40 6.66
CA THR A 84 4.91 -1.92 7.60
C THR A 84 5.35 -3.04 8.52
N THR A 85 6.65 -3.36 8.52
CA THR A 85 7.27 -4.31 9.45
C THR A 85 7.95 -3.61 10.63
N LYS A 86 8.38 -2.36 10.44
CA LYS A 86 8.92 -1.49 11.49
C LYS A 86 8.52 -0.04 11.24
N ALA A 87 7.78 0.57 12.16
CA ALA A 87 7.33 1.95 12.05
C ALA A 87 8.15 2.88 12.96
N LEU A 88 8.78 3.91 12.39
CA LEU A 88 9.33 5.04 13.16
C LEU A 88 8.50 6.28 12.81
N LEU A 89 7.50 6.59 13.64
CA LEU A 89 6.48 7.57 13.30
C LEU A 89 6.74 8.95 13.92
N ARG A 90 6.38 10.01 13.19
CA ARG A 90 6.22 11.36 13.73
C ARG A 90 4.89 11.94 13.28
N GLU A 91 4.11 12.45 14.23
CA GLU A 91 2.81 13.05 13.97
C GLU A 91 2.89 14.58 14.03
N TYR A 92 2.24 15.24 13.07
CA TYR A 92 2.03 16.68 13.09
C TYR A 92 0.54 16.97 12.94
N THR A 93 -0.02 17.76 13.85
CA THR A 93 -1.38 18.28 13.70
C THR A 93 -1.35 19.41 12.68
N ARG A 94 -2.12 19.28 11.59
CA ARG A 94 -2.45 20.42 10.73
C ARG A 94 -3.87 20.87 11.05
N ALA A 95 -4.06 22.17 11.28
CA ALA A 95 -5.38 22.77 11.18
C ALA A 95 -5.84 22.60 9.71
N ALA A 96 -6.98 21.94 9.50
CA ALA A 96 -7.53 21.77 8.17
C ALA A 96 -7.98 23.13 7.62
N GLN A 97 -7.49 23.52 6.44
CA GLN A 97 -8.22 24.44 5.57
C GLN A 97 -9.27 23.57 4.84
N GLY A 98 -10.54 23.69 5.22
CA GLY A 98 -11.66 22.97 4.59
C GLY A 98 -12.59 22.27 5.60
N GLU A 99 -13.88 22.29 5.28
CA GLU A 99 -15.03 21.92 6.14
C GLU A 99 -14.86 20.58 6.88
N GLY A 100 -14.99 20.64 8.21
CA GLY A 100 -14.90 19.47 9.09
C GLY A 100 -16.26 18.82 9.30
N ASN A 101 -16.33 17.50 9.12
CA ASN A 101 -17.46 16.72 9.64
C ASN A 101 -17.39 16.70 11.19
N ILE A 102 -18.54 16.58 11.84
CA ILE A 102 -18.65 16.47 13.31
C ILE A 102 -19.26 15.09 13.61
N THR A 103 -18.71 14.36 14.59
CA THR A 103 -19.40 13.17 15.14
C THR A 103 -19.99 13.50 16.50
N ILE A 104 -21.24 13.10 16.72
CA ILE A 104 -21.92 13.21 18.00
C ILE A 104 -21.80 11.85 18.70
N ARG A 105 -21.03 11.75 19.81
CA ARG A 105 -21.02 10.56 20.66
C ARG A 105 -22.21 10.61 21.63
N GLY A 106 -23.01 9.55 21.69
CA GLY A 106 -24.30 9.51 22.41
C GLY A 106 -24.28 9.67 23.94
N ARG A 107 -23.15 9.91 24.61
CA ARG A 107 -23.10 10.10 26.09
C ARG A 107 -22.84 11.53 26.55
N THR A 108 -22.33 12.40 25.69
CA THR A 108 -22.22 13.85 25.93
C THR A 108 -22.50 14.54 24.61
N ARG A 109 -23.45 15.48 24.58
CA ARG A 109 -23.84 16.23 23.36
C ARG A 109 -22.75 17.21 22.89
N MET A 110 -21.47 16.80 22.92
CA MET A 110 -20.34 17.58 22.45
C MET A 110 -19.94 17.13 21.06
N ALA A 111 -19.95 18.10 20.15
CA ALA A 111 -19.44 17.98 18.79
C ALA A 111 -17.91 17.93 18.81
N TYR A 112 -17.31 16.81 18.41
CA TYR A 112 -15.85 16.73 18.22
C TYR A 112 -15.52 16.90 16.73
N PRO A 113 -14.76 17.94 16.33
CA PRO A 113 -14.32 18.10 14.95
C PRO A 113 -13.31 17.02 14.57
N PHE A 114 -13.39 16.50 13.35
CA PHE A 114 -12.31 15.68 12.81
C PHE A 114 -11.14 16.56 12.36
N PHE A 115 -9.91 16.19 12.73
CA PHE A 115 -8.70 16.83 12.21
C PHE A 115 -7.96 15.89 11.28
N THR A 116 -7.32 16.45 10.26
CA THR A 116 -6.36 15.70 9.46
C THR A 116 -5.00 15.76 10.14
N LYS A 117 -4.54 14.63 10.67
CA LYS A 117 -3.17 14.46 11.15
C LYS A 117 -2.28 14.07 9.98
N VAL A 118 -1.10 14.69 9.94
CA VAL A 118 -0.04 14.28 9.04
C VAL A 118 0.83 13.29 9.80
N VAL A 119 0.87 12.04 9.34
CA VAL A 119 1.73 11.00 9.89
C VAL A 119 2.89 10.79 8.93
N VAL A 120 4.11 10.85 9.46
CA VAL A 120 5.33 10.68 8.70
C VAL A 120 6.05 9.42 9.18
N TYR A 121 6.36 8.53 8.25
CA TYR A 121 7.29 7.43 8.49
C TYR A 121 8.70 7.97 8.25
N ASN A 122 9.50 7.98 9.32
CA ASN A 122 10.84 8.53 9.35
C ASN A 122 11.86 7.55 8.75
N PRO A 123 13.07 8.06 8.43
CA PRO A 123 14.20 7.24 8.05
C PRO A 123 14.43 6.09 9.05
N GLY A 124 14.64 4.88 8.55
CA GLY A 124 14.79 3.66 9.34
C GLY A 124 13.49 2.89 9.58
N SER A 125 12.34 3.39 9.09
CA SER A 125 11.13 2.56 8.96
C SER A 125 11.35 1.48 7.89
N GLU A 126 10.74 0.31 8.08
CA GLU A 126 10.87 -0.86 7.20
C GLU A 126 9.49 -1.33 6.74
N LEU A 127 9.38 -1.63 5.44
CA LEU A 127 8.20 -2.17 4.79
C LEU A 127 8.58 -3.46 4.05
N GLU A 128 7.59 -4.31 3.81
CA GLU A 128 7.69 -5.46 2.92
C GLU A 128 6.62 -5.37 1.82
N ALA A 129 6.95 -5.86 0.62
CA ALA A 129 6.00 -5.96 -0.49
C ALA A 129 6.22 -7.24 -1.30
N PHE A 130 5.15 -7.85 -1.80
CA PHE A 130 5.23 -8.86 -2.86
C PHE A 130 5.24 -8.15 -4.23
N VAL A 131 6.17 -8.49 -5.11
CA VAL A 131 6.38 -7.81 -6.39
C VAL A 131 6.37 -8.83 -7.53
N ILE A 132 5.64 -8.50 -8.59
CA ILE A 132 5.58 -9.25 -9.85
C ILE A 132 6.17 -8.38 -10.95
N SER A 133 7.04 -8.94 -11.78
CA SER A 133 7.65 -8.23 -12.90
C SER A 133 7.66 -9.06 -14.18
N LYS A 134 7.41 -8.44 -15.34
CA LYS A 134 7.60 -9.05 -16.66
C LYS A 134 9.08 -9.20 -17.02
N GLU A 135 9.95 -8.42 -16.39
CA GLU A 135 11.40 -8.39 -16.63
C GLU A 135 12.19 -8.63 -15.35
N LYS A 136 13.46 -9.04 -15.51
CA LYS A 136 14.34 -9.24 -14.36
C LYS A 136 14.74 -7.88 -13.77
N LEU A 137 14.36 -7.65 -12.51
CA LEU A 137 14.69 -6.42 -11.79
C LEU A 137 16.07 -6.51 -11.10
N PRO A 138 16.76 -5.37 -10.90
CA PRO A 138 17.98 -5.32 -10.10
C PRO A 138 17.72 -5.73 -8.64
N SER A 139 18.68 -6.39 -8.01
CA SER A 139 18.51 -6.91 -6.64
C SER A 139 18.49 -5.81 -5.57
N LYS A 140 19.03 -4.63 -5.85
CA LYS A 140 19.02 -3.46 -4.96
C LYS A 140 18.92 -2.19 -5.78
N PHE A 141 18.07 -1.26 -5.36
CA PHE A 141 17.90 0.05 -6.01
C PHE A 141 17.19 1.03 -5.09
N THR A 142 17.29 2.31 -5.43
CA THR A 142 16.58 3.40 -4.76
C THR A 142 15.42 3.87 -5.63
N LEU A 143 14.29 4.18 -5.02
CA LEU A 143 13.15 4.78 -5.71
C LEU A 143 12.53 5.91 -4.88
N ASN A 144 11.76 6.77 -5.54
CA ASN A 144 11.01 7.84 -4.90
C ASN A 144 9.51 7.59 -5.04
N VAL A 145 8.76 7.71 -3.94
CA VAL A 145 7.29 7.57 -3.92
C VAL A 145 6.63 8.89 -3.54
N GLY A 146 5.60 9.29 -4.28
CA GLY A 146 4.83 10.53 -4.06
C GLY A 146 5.46 11.73 -4.77
N THR A 147 4.66 12.76 -5.05
CA THR A 147 5.00 13.86 -5.97
C THR A 147 5.33 15.20 -5.31
N LYS A 148 4.69 15.53 -4.19
CA LYS A 148 4.92 16.78 -3.44
C LYS A 148 5.84 16.60 -2.23
N ARG A 149 5.86 15.41 -1.65
CA ARG A 149 6.60 15.05 -0.43
C ARG A 149 7.18 13.67 -0.60
N ASN A 150 8.20 13.60 -1.46
CA ASN A 150 8.69 12.34 -1.99
C ASN A 150 9.43 11.58 -0.88
N GLY A 151 9.02 10.34 -0.65
CA GLY A 151 9.77 9.42 0.20
C GLY A 151 10.80 8.69 -0.63
N THR A 152 12.07 8.82 -0.24
CA THR A 152 13.17 8.05 -0.81
C THR A 152 13.26 6.71 -0.11
N LEU A 153 13.19 5.64 -0.89
CA LEU A 153 13.14 4.26 -0.42
C LEU A 153 14.30 3.47 -1.00
N ASN A 154 14.99 2.73 -0.13
CA ASN A 154 15.99 1.75 -0.53
C ASN A 154 15.36 0.36 -0.56
N VAL A 155 15.31 -0.24 -1.75
CA VAL A 155 14.67 -1.54 -2.01
C VAL A 155 15.73 -2.61 -2.14
N LYS A 156 15.49 -3.76 -1.50
CA LYS A 156 16.23 -5.01 -1.69
C LYS A 156 15.24 -6.07 -2.15
N LEU A 157 15.48 -6.65 -3.33
CA LEU A 157 14.66 -7.72 -3.89
C LEU A 157 15.31 -9.09 -3.65
N LYS A 158 14.53 -9.99 -3.05
CA LYS A 158 14.86 -11.41 -2.95
C LYS A 158 14.01 -12.17 -3.98
N PRO A 159 14.61 -12.83 -4.99
CA PRO A 159 13.87 -13.64 -5.95
C PRO A 159 13.12 -14.78 -5.25
N ILE A 160 11.89 -15.05 -5.69
CA ILE A 160 11.08 -16.19 -5.26
C ILE A 160 11.19 -17.24 -6.36
N LEU A 161 11.90 -18.33 -6.07
CA LEU A 161 12.15 -19.41 -7.05
C LEU A 161 11.03 -20.45 -7.07
N ASN A 162 10.41 -20.70 -5.91
CA ASN A 162 9.37 -21.71 -5.73
C ASN A 162 8.06 -21.01 -5.37
N ILE A 163 7.29 -20.64 -6.39
CA ILE A 163 5.96 -20.09 -6.23
C ILE A 163 4.94 -21.13 -6.71
N ASN A 164 3.97 -21.45 -5.85
CA ASN A 164 2.87 -22.33 -6.20
C ASN A 164 1.62 -21.50 -6.45
N VAL A 165 0.75 -21.97 -7.33
CA VAL A 165 -0.60 -21.44 -7.47
C VAL A 165 -1.55 -22.47 -6.88
N VAL A 166 -2.30 -22.08 -5.86
CA VAL A 166 -3.23 -22.95 -5.14
C VAL A 166 -4.64 -22.41 -5.31
N GLU A 167 -5.60 -23.30 -5.50
CA GLU A 167 -7.02 -22.94 -5.59
C GLU A 167 -7.68 -22.85 -4.21
N ASN A 168 -8.67 -21.97 -4.07
CA ASN A 168 -9.47 -21.82 -2.84
C ASN A 168 -8.63 -21.59 -1.57
N ALA A 169 -7.59 -20.78 -1.67
CA ALA A 169 -6.67 -20.52 -0.57
C ALA A 169 -7.12 -19.34 0.29
N GLU A 170 -6.89 -19.43 1.60
CA GLU A 170 -7.04 -18.29 2.50
C GLU A 170 -5.94 -17.27 2.24
N THR A 171 -6.32 -16.01 2.15
CA THR A 171 -5.38 -14.93 1.84
C THR A 171 -4.86 -14.34 3.14
N ASN A 172 -3.54 -14.27 3.28
CA ASN A 172 -2.88 -13.69 4.45
C ASN A 172 -2.05 -12.44 4.12
N TYR A 173 -2.11 -12.00 2.86
CA TYR A 173 -1.43 -10.82 2.33
C TYR A 173 -2.46 -9.80 1.81
N PRO A 174 -2.26 -8.48 2.00
CA PRO A 174 -3.18 -7.49 1.47
C PRO A 174 -3.13 -7.44 -0.06
N PHE A 175 -4.26 -7.10 -0.65
CA PHE A 175 -4.44 -7.10 -2.10
C PHE A 175 -5.40 -6.01 -2.53
N ASN A 176 -5.29 -5.59 -3.79
CA ASN A 176 -6.23 -4.66 -4.39
C ASN A 176 -7.39 -5.46 -5.01
N ILE A 177 -8.61 -5.24 -4.53
CA ILE A 177 -9.79 -6.01 -4.95
C ILE A 177 -10.02 -5.90 -6.46
N ALA A 178 -9.78 -4.73 -7.04
CA ALA A 178 -10.02 -4.49 -8.46
C ALA A 178 -9.02 -5.21 -9.37
N ASP A 179 -7.87 -5.61 -8.84
CA ASP A 179 -6.77 -6.23 -9.58
C ASP A 179 -6.73 -7.76 -9.39
N SER A 180 -7.36 -8.29 -8.35
CA SER A 180 -7.27 -9.69 -7.95
C SER A 180 -8.39 -10.57 -8.51
N VAL A 181 -8.11 -11.87 -8.67
CA VAL A 181 -9.14 -12.90 -8.88
C VAL A 181 -10.22 -12.82 -7.81
N ARG A 182 -11.36 -13.44 -8.06
CA ARG A 182 -12.47 -13.41 -7.11
C ARG A 182 -11.99 -13.86 -5.73
N VAL A 183 -12.19 -12.99 -4.75
CA VAL A 183 -12.01 -13.26 -3.32
C VAL A 183 -13.34 -13.09 -2.62
N VAL A 184 -13.71 -14.02 -1.75
CA VAL A 184 -14.93 -13.93 -0.92
C VAL A 184 -14.57 -13.74 0.54
N ASN A 185 -15.49 -13.18 1.34
CA ASN A 185 -15.32 -12.95 2.78
C ASN A 185 -14.09 -12.11 3.17
N TYR A 186 -13.73 -11.14 2.33
CA TYR A 186 -12.63 -10.22 2.60
C TYR A 186 -13.08 -9.01 3.43
N MET A 187 -12.12 -8.34 4.07
CA MET A 187 -12.34 -7.08 4.77
C MET A 187 -11.62 -5.94 4.04
N VAL A 188 -12.33 -4.86 3.71
CA VAL A 188 -11.72 -3.65 3.15
C VAL A 188 -10.97 -2.91 4.26
N VAL A 189 -9.67 -2.67 4.06
CA VAL A 189 -8.79 -1.98 5.02
C VAL A 189 -8.43 -0.56 4.59
N LEU A 190 -8.42 -0.27 3.29
CA LEU A 190 -8.07 1.05 2.77
C LEU A 190 -8.85 1.33 1.47
N PRO A 191 -9.92 2.13 1.53
CA PRO A 191 -10.64 2.53 0.34
C PRO A 191 -9.84 3.53 -0.50
N HIS A 192 -9.87 3.41 -1.82
CA HIS A 192 -9.09 4.26 -2.71
C HIS A 192 -9.64 4.27 -4.15
N ALA A 193 -9.52 5.42 -4.84
CA ALA A 193 -10.06 5.59 -6.20
C ALA A 193 -9.40 4.66 -7.25
N ALA A 194 -8.17 4.21 -7.01
CA ALA A 194 -7.47 3.24 -7.85
C ALA A 194 -7.84 1.77 -7.55
N GLY A 195 -8.84 1.52 -6.71
CA GLY A 195 -9.24 0.21 -6.22
C GLY A 195 -9.03 0.06 -4.72
N ASP A 196 -9.98 -0.55 -4.04
CA ASP A 196 -9.92 -0.72 -2.58
C ASP A 196 -8.90 -1.82 -2.20
N ILE A 197 -8.16 -1.58 -1.13
CA ILE A 197 -7.30 -2.61 -0.54
C ILE A 197 -8.09 -3.40 0.47
N ALA A 198 -8.05 -4.72 0.32
CA ALA A 198 -8.59 -5.68 1.26
C ALA A 198 -7.51 -6.53 1.92
N PHE A 199 -7.91 -7.16 3.01
CA PHE A 199 -7.14 -8.14 3.76
C PHE A 199 -8.06 -9.28 4.17
N HIS A 200 -7.50 -10.48 4.29
CA HIS A 200 -8.24 -11.73 4.51
C HIS A 200 -9.23 -12.09 3.38
N GLY A 201 -9.77 -13.30 3.47
CA GLY A 201 -10.73 -13.86 2.52
C GLY A 201 -10.25 -15.17 1.92
N ILE A 202 -11.09 -15.75 1.07
CA ILE A 202 -10.80 -16.99 0.32
C ILE A 202 -10.72 -16.62 -1.16
N ALA A 203 -9.52 -16.71 -1.74
CA ALA A 203 -9.29 -16.43 -3.14
C ALA A 203 -9.50 -17.69 -3.97
N GLU A 204 -10.13 -17.54 -5.14
CA GLU A 204 -10.26 -18.62 -6.11
C GLU A 204 -8.90 -19.21 -6.48
N ARG A 205 -7.88 -18.35 -6.64
CA ARG A 205 -6.48 -18.73 -6.82
C ARG A 205 -5.55 -17.80 -6.04
N ALA A 206 -4.55 -18.36 -5.38
CA ALA A 206 -3.52 -17.59 -4.68
C ALA A 206 -2.12 -18.05 -5.07
N TYR A 207 -1.20 -17.08 -5.14
CA TYR A 207 0.23 -17.32 -5.09
C TYR A 207 0.63 -17.69 -3.67
N VAL A 208 1.28 -18.84 -3.53
CA VAL A 208 1.79 -19.34 -2.25
C VAL A 208 3.29 -19.52 -2.33
N TYR A 209 4.01 -18.87 -1.41
CA TYR A 209 5.45 -19.02 -1.27
C TYR A 209 5.90 -18.83 0.17
N THR A 210 7.05 -19.40 0.50
CA THR A 210 7.64 -19.30 1.83
C THR A 210 8.82 -18.35 1.82
N ILE A 211 8.85 -17.43 2.77
CA ILE A 211 10.02 -16.62 3.07
C ILE A 211 10.62 -17.04 4.41
N GLU A 212 11.93 -16.95 4.49
CA GLU A 212 12.66 -17.09 5.74
C GLU A 212 13.10 -15.69 6.19
N GLU A 213 12.60 -15.27 7.34
CA GLU A 213 12.86 -13.96 7.92
C GLU A 213 13.29 -14.14 9.37
N ARG A 214 14.51 -13.69 9.70
CA ARG A 214 15.09 -13.78 11.06
C ARG A 214 15.02 -15.20 11.66
N GLY A 215 15.23 -16.22 10.83
CA GLY A 215 15.20 -17.64 11.23
C GLY A 215 13.79 -18.24 11.41
N ARG A 216 12.72 -17.49 11.09
CA ARG A 216 11.35 -17.99 11.07
C ARG A 216 10.86 -18.13 9.64
N LYS A 217 10.17 -19.24 9.36
CA LYS A 217 9.45 -19.43 8.09
C LYS A 217 8.10 -18.74 8.18
N LYS A 218 7.79 -17.91 7.20
CA LYS A 218 6.51 -17.24 7.00
C LYS A 218 5.97 -17.65 5.63
N ILE A 219 4.75 -18.17 5.61
CA ILE A 219 4.04 -18.51 4.38
C ILE A 219 3.25 -17.27 3.95
N ILE A 220 3.39 -16.87 2.70
CA ILE A 220 2.63 -15.78 2.10
C ILE A 220 1.63 -16.38 1.13
N GLU A 221 0.37 -15.96 1.27
CA GLU A 221 -0.76 -16.35 0.43
C GLU A 221 -1.42 -15.07 -0.09
N ALA A 222 -1.12 -14.74 -1.34
CA ALA A 222 -1.59 -13.53 -2.01
C ALA A 222 -2.48 -13.90 -3.20
N PRO A 223 -3.70 -13.32 -3.35
CA PRO A 223 -4.56 -13.59 -4.49
C PRO A 223 -3.86 -13.33 -5.81
N VAL A 224 -4.07 -14.19 -6.81
CA VAL A 224 -3.55 -13.97 -8.17
C VAL A 224 -4.15 -12.69 -8.75
N ILE A 225 -3.37 -11.94 -9.54
CA ILE A 225 -3.89 -10.78 -10.29
C ILE A 225 -4.57 -11.22 -11.59
N ASN A 226 -5.65 -10.55 -11.98
CA ASN A 226 -6.50 -10.90 -13.14
C ASN A 226 -5.86 -10.68 -14.52
N VAL A 227 -4.62 -10.20 -14.56
CA VAL A 227 -3.97 -9.76 -15.81
C VAL A 227 -2.75 -10.63 -16.16
N LEU A 228 -2.67 -11.82 -15.57
CA LEU A 228 -1.66 -12.83 -15.81
C LEU A 228 -2.26 -14.09 -16.43
#